data_AF-A0A964XDK1-F1
#
_entry.id   AF-A0A964XDK1-F1
#
_cell.length_a   1.000
_cell.length_b   1.000
_cell.length_c   1.000
_cell.angle_alpha   90.00
_cell.angle_beta   90.00
_cell.angle_gamma   90.00
#
_symmetry.space_group_name_H-M   'P 1'
#
loop_
_entity.id
_entity.type
_entity.pdbx_description
1 polymer ?
#
loop_
_entity_poly.entity_id
_entity_poly.type
_entity_poly.pdbx_seq_one_letter_code
_entity_poly.pdbx_strand_id
1 'polypeptide(L)'
;MTTREVAPDAALNAFLEAVRDAAAEDPAFKARLIDALGFTVLYEGEEQFEGANPVSQAERWSPDAFKRIWNAARVPQIREALKNQELATTSDMRGLRKAELIDLMYRRAEQKARNDGRI
;
A
#
# COMPACT_ATOMS: atom_id res chain seq x y z
N MET A 1 -6.25 5.10 41.73
CA MET A 1 -6.35 4.40 40.44
C MET A 1 -7.56 3.50 40.51
N THR A 2 -8.64 3.83 39.82
CA THR A 2 -9.82 2.96 39.72
C THR A 2 -9.50 1.86 38.72
N THR A 3 -9.39 0.63 39.19
CA THR A 3 -9.26 -0.55 38.34
C THR A 3 -10.53 -0.65 37.51
N ARG A 4 -10.44 -0.32 36.22
CA ARG A 4 -11.58 -0.42 35.30
C ARG A 4 -11.70 -1.88 34.89
N GLU A 5 -12.47 -2.64 35.65
CA GLU A 5 -12.78 -4.04 35.33
C GLU A 5 -13.77 -4.06 34.17
N VAL A 6 -13.37 -4.68 33.06
CA VAL A 6 -14.21 -4.86 31.88
C VAL A 6 -14.13 -6.33 31.46
N ALA A 7 -15.19 -6.84 30.84
CA ALA A 7 -15.16 -8.18 30.26
C ALA A 7 -14.03 -8.28 29.21
N PRO A 8 -13.36 -9.44 29.07
CA PRO A 8 -12.26 -9.61 28.11
C PRO A 8 -12.60 -9.18 26.69
N ASP A 9 -13.78 -9.55 26.18
CA ASP A 9 -14.22 -9.19 24.82
C ASP A 9 -14.44 -7.67 24.68
N ALA A 10 -14.94 -7.03 25.74
CA ALA A 10 -15.12 -5.58 25.75
C ALA A 10 -13.78 -4.83 25.74
N ALA A 11 -12.76 -5.34 26.44
CA ALA A 11 -11.40 -4.80 26.36
C ALA A 11 -10.82 -4.94 24.95
N LEU A 12 -10.97 -6.12 24.34
CA LEU A 12 -10.44 -6.40 23.01
C LEU A 12 -11.12 -5.52 21.95
N ASN A 13 -12.45 -5.38 22.00
CA ASN A 13 -13.18 -4.53 21.08
C ASN A 13 -12.78 -3.06 21.21
N ALA A 14 -12.63 -2.54 22.44
CA ALA A 14 -12.17 -1.18 22.67
C ALA A 14 -10.74 -0.94 22.13
N PHE A 15 -9.85 -1.93 22.26
CA PHE A 15 -8.52 -1.85 21.67
C PHE A 15 -8.57 -1.82 20.14
N LEU A 16 -9.33 -2.72 19.51
CA LEU A 16 -9.47 -2.77 18.06
C LEU A 16 -10.11 -1.49 17.49
N GLU A 17 -11.06 -0.91 18.22
CA GLU A 17 -11.66 0.39 17.89
C GLU A 17 -10.62 1.51 17.95
N ALA A 18 -9.83 1.61 19.02
CA ALA A 18 -8.76 2.61 19.11
C ALA A 18 -7.70 2.46 18.00
N VAL A 19 -7.35 1.22 17.63
CA VAL A 19 -6.44 0.95 16.51
C VAL A 19 -7.04 1.40 15.18
N ARG A 20 -8.33 1.12 14.96
CA ARG A 20 -9.06 1.56 13.75
C ARG A 20 -9.07 3.07 13.64
N ASP A 21 -9.39 3.76 14.74
CA ASP A 21 -9.50 5.23 14.76
C ASP A 21 -8.12 5.86 14.50
N ALA A 22 -7.05 5.36 15.14
CA ALA A 22 -5.68 5.78 14.85
C ALA A 22 -5.26 5.54 13.39
N ALA A 23 -5.68 4.42 12.78
CA ALA A 23 -5.42 4.14 11.37
C ALA A 23 -6.23 5.03 10.41
N ALA A 24 -7.38 5.55 10.83
CA ALA A 24 -8.14 6.52 10.05
C ALA A 24 -7.46 7.90 10.03
N GLU A 25 -6.77 8.27 11.11
CA GLU A 25 -6.07 9.54 11.26
C GLU A 25 -4.66 9.55 10.63
N ASP A 26 -4.00 8.39 10.52
CA ASP A 26 -2.66 8.24 9.93
C ASP A 26 -2.64 7.18 8.79
N PRO A 27 -2.65 7.61 7.52
CA PRO A 27 -2.56 6.72 6.36
C PRO A 27 -1.30 5.84 6.34
N ALA A 28 -0.17 6.32 6.85
CA ALA A 28 1.07 5.55 6.89
C ALA A 28 1.04 4.46 7.97
N PHE A 29 0.35 4.71 9.09
CA PHE A 29 0.06 3.67 10.09
C PHE A 29 -0.90 2.62 9.53
N LYS A 30 -1.97 3.03 8.85
CA LYS A 30 -2.90 2.12 8.16
C LYS A 30 -2.19 1.20 7.17
N ALA A 31 -1.30 1.75 6.34
CA ALA A 31 -0.52 0.98 5.38
C ALA A 31 0.34 -0.10 6.07
N ARG A 32 1.04 0.27 7.15
CA ARG A 32 1.86 -0.68 7.94
C ARG A 32 1.04 -1.79 8.59
N LEU A 33 -0.14 -1.48 9.11
CA LEU A 33 -1.05 -2.49 9.68
C LEU A 33 -1.50 -3.48 8.61
N ILE A 34 -1.90 -2.99 7.44
CA ILE A 34 -2.34 -3.84 6.34
C ILE A 34 -1.19 -4.71 5.83
N ASP A 35 0.02 -4.15 5.74
CA ASP A 35 1.22 -4.94 5.44
C ASP A 35 1.44 -6.02 6.51
N ALA A 36 1.31 -5.71 7.80
CA ALA A 36 1.50 -6.69 8.89
C ALA A 36 0.46 -7.83 8.89
N LEU A 37 -0.76 -7.56 8.44
CA LEU A 37 -1.83 -8.58 8.38
C LEU A 37 -1.58 -9.67 7.32
N GLY A 38 -0.69 -9.43 6.36
CA GLY A 38 -0.39 -10.40 5.30
C GLY A 38 -1.53 -10.63 4.30
N PHE A 39 -2.63 -9.88 4.40
CA PHE A 39 -3.75 -9.96 3.46
C PHE A 39 -3.56 -9.06 2.25
N THR A 40 -4.06 -9.53 1.10
CA THR A 40 -4.26 -8.70 -0.08
C THR A 40 -5.53 -7.89 0.09
N VAL A 41 -5.39 -6.63 0.51
CA VAL A 41 -6.51 -5.69 0.58
C VAL A 41 -6.72 -5.09 -0.81
N LEU A 42 -7.89 -5.38 -1.38
CA LEU A 42 -8.38 -4.70 -2.57
C LEU A 42 -9.04 -3.41 -2.11
N TYR A 43 -8.49 -2.30 -2.53
CA TYR A 43 -9.11 -1.02 -2.27
C TYR A 43 -9.94 -0.60 -3.49
N GLU A 44 -11.06 0.07 -3.22
CA GLU A 44 -11.90 0.70 -4.25
C GLU A 44 -12.04 2.21 -3.93
N GLY A 45 -11.25 3.08 -4.58
CA GLY A 45 -11.25 4.53 -4.36
C GLY A 45 -9.94 5.24 -4.73
N GLU A 46 -9.87 6.56 -4.62
CA GLU A 46 -8.64 7.32 -4.94
C GLU A 46 -7.66 7.45 -3.77
N GLU A 47 -8.18 7.50 -2.54
CA GLU A 47 -7.41 7.60 -1.29
C GLU A 47 -6.57 6.33 -1.01
N GLN A 48 -6.85 5.24 -1.72
CA GLN A 48 -6.18 3.96 -1.53
C GLN A 48 -4.71 3.90 -1.92
N PHE A 49 -4.25 4.89 -2.69
CA PHE A 49 -2.88 4.96 -3.16
C PHE A 49 -2.02 5.87 -2.28
N GLU A 50 -2.62 6.59 -1.32
CA GLU A 50 -1.88 7.35 -0.32
C GLU A 50 -1.21 6.37 0.65
N GLY A 51 0.12 6.38 0.67
CA GLY A 51 0.92 5.45 1.48
C GLY A 51 1.05 4.04 0.88
N ALA A 52 0.52 3.78 -0.32
CA ALA A 52 0.72 2.51 -0.99
C ALA A 52 2.21 2.27 -1.31
N ASN A 53 2.69 1.07 -1.04
CA ASN A 53 4.07 0.65 -1.35
C ASN A 53 4.08 -0.37 -2.50
N PRO A 54 4.32 0.07 -3.75
CA PRO A 54 4.47 -0.82 -4.90
C PRO A 54 5.44 -1.99 -4.70
N VAL A 55 6.52 -1.83 -3.91
CA VAL A 55 7.50 -2.89 -3.65
C VAL A 55 6.88 -4.00 -2.78
N SER A 56 6.26 -3.64 -1.66
CA SER A 56 5.53 -4.60 -0.83
C SER A 56 4.39 -5.28 -1.59
N GLN A 57 3.74 -4.55 -2.50
CA GLN A 57 2.65 -5.09 -3.31
C GLN A 57 3.15 -6.06 -4.38
N ALA A 58 4.26 -5.76 -5.06
CA ALA A 58 4.85 -6.65 -6.06
C ALA A 58 5.40 -7.96 -5.45
N GLU A 59 5.82 -7.94 -4.18
CA GLU A 59 6.17 -9.15 -3.41
C GLU A 59 4.97 -10.09 -3.25
N ARG A 60 3.78 -9.52 -3.00
CA ARG A 60 2.61 -10.27 -2.53
C ARG A 60 1.61 -10.60 -3.62
N TRP A 61 1.54 -9.76 -4.65
CA TRP A 61 0.49 -9.82 -5.66
C TRP A 61 1.01 -10.37 -6.97
N SER A 62 0.18 -11.15 -7.66
CA SER A 62 0.48 -11.53 -9.04
C SER A 62 0.55 -10.28 -9.93
N PRO A 63 1.28 -10.33 -11.07
CA PRO A 63 1.35 -9.23 -12.02
C PRO A 63 -0.05 -8.72 -12.42
N ASP A 64 -0.99 -9.62 -12.66
CA ASP A 64 -2.35 -9.26 -13.08
C ASP A 64 -3.14 -8.55 -11.97
N ALA A 65 -3.01 -9.02 -10.72
CA ALA A 65 -3.65 -8.39 -9.57
C ALA A 65 -3.07 -6.98 -9.34
N PHE A 66 -1.75 -6.85 -9.41
CA PHE A 66 -1.07 -5.56 -9.31
C PHE A 66 -1.55 -4.58 -10.37
N LYS A 67 -1.54 -5.00 -11.64
CA LYS A 67 -1.99 -4.16 -12.76
C LYS A 67 -3.44 -3.75 -12.63
N ARG A 68 -4.32 -4.68 -12.26
CA ARG A 68 -5.75 -4.40 -12.07
C ARG A 68 -5.98 -3.33 -11.00
N ILE A 69 -5.27 -3.41 -9.88
CA ILE A 69 -5.39 -2.46 -8.76
C ILE A 69 -4.86 -1.08 -9.18
N TRP A 70 -3.62 -1.01 -9.69
CA TRP A 70 -3.03 0.26 -10.12
C TRP A 70 -3.72 0.88 -11.34
N ASN A 71 -4.50 0.10 -12.10
CA ASN A 71 -5.34 0.65 -13.16
C ASN A 71 -6.50 1.51 -12.63
N ALA A 72 -6.85 1.43 -11.34
CA ALA A 72 -7.80 2.37 -10.73
C ALA A 72 -7.15 3.73 -10.37
N ALA A 73 -5.82 3.78 -10.21
CA ALA A 73 -5.12 5.01 -9.82
C ALA A 73 -5.15 6.09 -10.90
N ARG A 74 -5.12 7.37 -10.52
CA ARG A 74 -4.88 8.47 -11.45
C ARG A 74 -3.41 8.49 -11.88
N VAL A 75 -3.12 8.97 -13.09
CA VAL A 75 -1.73 9.09 -13.61
C VAL A 75 -0.79 9.85 -12.67
N PRO A 76 -1.19 10.98 -12.04
CA PRO A 76 -0.35 11.66 -11.06
C PRO A 76 0.04 10.78 -9.87
N GLN A 77 -0.91 10.00 -9.32
CA GLN A 77 -0.66 9.09 -8.19
C GLN A 77 0.33 7.98 -8.55
N ILE A 78 0.21 7.42 -9.76
CA ILE A 78 1.15 6.40 -10.27
C ILE A 78 2.57 6.97 -10.36
N ARG A 79 2.70 8.20 -10.89
CA ARG A 79 3.97 8.90 -11.03
C ARG A 79 4.58 9.26 -9.67
N GLU A 80 3.74 9.63 -8.72
CA GLU A 80 4.15 9.92 -7.35
C GLU A 80 4.67 8.67 -6.64
N ALA A 81 3.93 7.55 -6.69
CA ALA A 81 4.36 6.29 -6.11
C ALA A 81 5.68 5.77 -6.69
N LEU A 82 5.87 5.91 -8.02
CA LEU A 82 7.14 5.60 -8.70
C LEU A 82 8.31 6.43 -8.16
N LYS A 83 8.09 7.70 -7.83
CA LYS A 83 9.13 8.59 -7.28
C LYS A 83 9.39 8.32 -5.80
N ASN A 84 8.33 8.22 -5.01
CA ASN A 84 8.41 8.07 -3.55
C ASN A 84 9.11 6.77 -3.14
N GLN A 85 9.04 5.73 -3.97
CA GLN A 85 9.74 4.46 -3.77
C GLN A 85 11.03 4.32 -4.59
N GLU A 86 11.52 5.42 -5.19
CA GLU A 86 12.75 5.45 -5.98
C GLU A 86 12.77 4.43 -7.15
N LEU A 87 11.61 4.14 -7.72
CA LEU A 87 11.45 3.15 -8.79
C LEU A 87 11.71 3.73 -10.18
N ALA A 88 11.48 5.03 -10.36
CA ALA A 88 11.69 5.72 -11.63
C ALA A 88 11.92 7.23 -11.44
N THR A 89 12.71 7.82 -12.33
CA THR A 89 12.91 9.27 -12.43
C THR A 89 11.84 9.92 -13.32
N THR A 90 11.75 11.25 -13.29
CA THR A 90 10.88 12.02 -14.21
C THR A 90 11.20 11.71 -15.68
N SER A 91 12.48 11.49 -16.01
CA SER A 91 12.92 11.16 -17.36
C SER A 91 12.44 9.77 -17.80
N ASP A 92 12.53 8.77 -16.93
CA ASP A 92 12.06 7.41 -17.21
C ASP A 92 10.56 7.36 -17.52
N MET A 93 9.79 8.25 -16.90
CA MET A 93 8.34 8.30 -17.04
C MET A 93 7.86 9.24 -18.16
N ARG A 94 8.77 9.90 -18.89
CA ARG A 94 8.41 10.90 -19.89
C ARG A 94 7.76 10.23 -21.11
N GLY A 95 6.60 10.73 -21.54
CA GLY A 95 5.88 10.20 -22.70
C GLY A 95 5.10 8.90 -22.46
N LEU A 96 5.28 8.25 -21.29
CA LEU A 96 4.57 7.02 -20.95
C LEU A 96 3.09 7.28 -20.61
N ARG A 97 2.22 6.45 -21.18
CA ARG A 97 0.80 6.34 -20.89
C ARG A 97 0.58 5.55 -19.60
N LYS A 98 -0.65 5.60 -19.07
CA LYS A 98 -1.03 4.96 -17.81
C LYS A 98 -0.61 3.49 -17.73
N ALA A 99 -0.95 2.67 -18.74
CA ALA A 99 -0.59 1.25 -18.76
C ALA A 99 0.93 1.04 -18.71
N GLU A 100 1.69 1.82 -19.48
CA GLU A 100 3.16 1.74 -19.53
C GLU A 100 3.81 2.18 -18.21
N LEU A 101 3.21 3.14 -17.51
CA LEU A 101 3.65 3.54 -16.16
C LEU A 101 3.40 2.42 -15.14
N ILE A 102 2.27 1.73 -15.23
CA ILE A 102 1.95 0.60 -14.34
C ILE A 102 2.89 -0.58 -14.62
N ASP A 103 3.16 -0.89 -15.90
CA ASP A 103 4.12 -1.92 -16.30
C ASP A 103 5.55 -1.59 -15.87
N LEU A 104 5.95 -0.32 -15.97
CA LEU A 104 7.22 0.16 -15.43
C LEU A 104 7.27 -0.01 -13.91
N MET A 105 6.21 0.38 -13.21
CA MET A 105 6.11 0.29 -11.75
C MET A 105 6.24 -1.15 -11.27
N TYR A 106 5.47 -2.08 -11.84
CA TYR A 106 5.54 -3.49 -11.47
C TYR A 106 6.95 -4.05 -11.66
N ARG A 107 7.54 -3.87 -12.85
CA ARG A 107 8.89 -4.39 -13.14
C ARG A 107 9.95 -3.84 -12.19
N ARG A 108 9.91 -2.54 -11.90
CA ARG A 108 10.89 -1.89 -11.01
C ARG A 108 10.68 -2.30 -9.55
N ALA A 109 9.42 -2.41 -9.12
CA ALA A 109 9.06 -2.88 -7.80
C ALA A 109 9.48 -4.33 -7.55
N GLU A 110 9.18 -5.23 -8.50
CA GLU A 110 9.57 -6.65 -8.45
C GLU A 110 11.10 -6.80 -8.45
N GLN A 111 11.81 -6.06 -9.32
CA GLN A 111 13.28 -6.08 -9.33
C GLN A 111 13.86 -5.60 -7.99
N LYS A 112 13.28 -4.55 -7.40
CA LYS A 112 13.72 -4.03 -6.11
C LYS A 112 13.44 -5.04 -4.99
N ALA A 113 12.25 -5.64 -4.96
CA ALA A 113 11.92 -6.68 -3.99
C ALA A 113 12.88 -7.88 -4.07
N ARG A 114 13.24 -8.32 -5.28
CA ARG A 114 14.25 -9.39 -5.50
C ARG A 114 15.63 -8.98 -4.99
N ASN A 115 16.06 -7.75 -5.27
CA ASN A 115 17.35 -7.24 -4.79
C ASN A 115 17.39 -7.11 -3.26
N ASP A 116 16.25 -6.79 -2.65
CA ASP A 116 16.09 -6.68 -1.20
C ASP A 116 15.91 -8.06 -0.51
N GLY A 117 15.90 -9.17 -1.28
CA GLY A 117 15.75 -10.53 -0.76
C GLY A 117 14.34 -10.86 -0.25
N ARG A 118 13.32 -10.15 -0.74
CA ARG A 118 11.91 -10.31 -0.33
C ARG A 118 11.16 -11.34 -1.18
N ILE A 119 11.67 -11.66 -2.37
CA ILE A 119 11.18 -12.66 -3.33
C ILE A 119 12.33 -13.39 -4.03
#